data_AF-A0A9W7BCL7-F1
#
_entry.id   AF-A0A9W7BCL7-F1
#
_cell.length_a   1.000
_cell.length_b   1.000
_cell.length_c   1.000
_cell.angle_alpha   90.00
_cell.angle_beta   90.00
_cell.angle_gamma   90.00
#
_symmetry.space_group_name_H-M   'P 1'
#
loop_
_entity.id
_entity.type
_entity.pdbx_description
1 polymer ?
#
loop_
_entity_poly.entity_id
_entity_poly.type
_entity_poly.pdbx_seq_one_letter_code
_entity_poly.pdbx_strand_id
1 'polypeptide(L)'
;MAPPPGPPPPLPPPPGSSISPRARANTVDVKAETGKISSAFEKTFYKFFKEFCSIRLKARKTPDDKARLKELFTTLKTEATKATDQLQPTIQKCMEFYRTAGGPGYFQLDPEFIVPMLLKRKQLCDEDITDPSEKAEYLIGLGEDTQEKFQAPLKRLVADFNDPNASFERMYKRYLFKMPPPSIKNLPWRNPTFVLEPGNSNRVVRERFGPLKDEKRGRAKIKQGSELTDINRVTLEFEDPKILEFAFRCIVASNFVIVCVKNKLNETNQPPCIHLNVAVMSGQSGYEHDWICEIQLYLRSILRIKTTSHIFYNVARAENEFAIKDVQDKNEVIVPIQRPKMTDLAMLSNSFRELQDRPQGAPQAPVRGGPKFNTSVPVPPSEETKVIETALVEAKKKKDLPLMKSLKAKLALSKQTDSAIAATSAKAEDLQQQVEEAWDGDDDDLIERLQGLLEEAEAEKAAAEKPRLEERRRKEEEERRRKEEERRRKEVERRRKEEVVRKFGKRTDSDIKAAAKEWCTNTVKNWNLSGKNTGNMFK
;
A
#
# COMPACT_ATOMS: atom_id res chain seq x y z
N MET A 1 31.62 -69.13 -5.98
CA MET A 1 30.94 -67.86 -6.30
C MET A 1 30.63 -67.16 -4.99
N ALA A 2 31.21 -65.98 -4.75
CA ALA A 2 30.91 -65.19 -3.57
C ALA A 2 29.57 -64.44 -3.77
N PRO A 3 28.74 -64.28 -2.72
CA PRO A 3 27.50 -63.53 -2.82
C PRO A 3 27.79 -62.04 -3.09
N PRO A 4 26.90 -61.34 -3.83
CA PRO A 4 27.08 -59.92 -4.12
C PRO A 4 27.04 -59.09 -2.83
N PRO A 5 27.80 -57.98 -2.76
CA PRO A 5 27.81 -57.12 -1.59
C PRO A 5 26.42 -56.53 -1.35
N GLY A 6 25.98 -56.57 -0.10
CA GLY A 6 24.71 -56.00 0.33
C GLY A 6 24.66 -54.48 0.09
N PRO A 7 23.45 -53.91 0.00
CA PRO A 7 23.28 -52.48 -0.20
C PRO A 7 23.94 -51.68 0.92
N PRO A 8 24.57 -50.53 0.61
CA PRO A 8 25.20 -49.69 1.61
C PRO A 8 24.16 -49.21 2.64
N PRO A 9 24.56 -49.05 3.92
CA PRO A 9 23.66 -48.55 4.95
C PRO A 9 23.15 -47.14 4.58
N PRO A 10 21.90 -46.80 4.95
CA PRO A 10 21.34 -45.49 4.69
C PRO A 10 22.21 -44.39 5.31
N LEU A 11 22.48 -43.34 4.52
CA LEU A 11 23.25 -42.19 4.98
C LEU A 11 22.56 -41.54 6.19
N PRO A 12 23.33 -41.08 7.19
CA PRO A 12 22.76 -40.33 8.30
C PRO A 12 22.07 -39.05 7.79
N PRO A 13 20.96 -38.62 8.42
CA PRO A 13 20.28 -37.39 8.05
C PRO A 13 21.24 -36.19 8.16
N PRO A 14 21.10 -35.18 7.29
CA PRO A 14 21.98 -34.02 7.27
C PRO A 14 21.97 -33.32 8.64
N PRO A 15 23.13 -32.96 9.20
CA PRO A 15 23.21 -32.23 10.46
C PRO A 15 22.75 -30.78 10.21
N GLY A 16 21.48 -30.45 10.50
CA GLY A 16 21.06 -29.06 10.29
C GLY A 16 19.58 -28.65 10.38
N SER A 17 18.64 -29.43 10.92
CA SER A 17 17.25 -28.95 11.05
C SER A 17 16.54 -29.21 12.37
N SER A 18 17.21 -29.77 13.38
CA SER A 18 16.69 -29.70 14.75
C SER A 18 17.04 -28.34 15.35
N ILE A 19 16.12 -27.38 15.24
CA ILE A 19 16.16 -26.20 16.11
C ILE A 19 16.25 -26.75 17.54
N SER A 20 17.38 -26.49 18.21
CA SER A 20 17.62 -26.95 19.57
C SER A 20 16.39 -26.64 20.43
N PRO A 21 15.88 -27.59 21.25
CA PRO A 21 14.82 -27.32 22.21
C PRO A 21 15.09 -26.08 23.09
N ARG A 22 16.38 -25.75 23.28
CA ARG A 22 16.84 -24.56 24.00
C ARG A 22 16.55 -23.24 23.26
N ALA A 23 16.54 -23.24 21.93
CA ALA A 23 16.14 -22.07 21.12
C ALA A 23 14.62 -21.85 21.16
N ARG A 24 13.80 -22.91 21.28
CA ARG A 24 12.35 -22.80 21.51
C ARG A 24 11.99 -22.31 22.92
N ALA A 25 12.82 -22.58 23.93
CA ALA A 25 12.60 -22.09 25.29
C ALA A 25 12.94 -20.59 25.45
N ASN A 26 13.81 -20.06 24.59
CA ASN A 26 14.26 -18.66 24.61
C ASN A 26 13.68 -17.80 23.48
N THR A 27 12.77 -18.32 22.65
CA THR A 27 11.90 -17.45 21.86
C THR A 27 11.03 -16.68 22.83
N VAL A 28 11.54 -15.51 23.23
CA VAL A 28 10.74 -14.41 23.73
C VAL A 28 9.55 -14.36 22.80
N ASP A 29 8.37 -14.72 23.29
CA ASP A 29 7.16 -14.55 22.54
C ASP A 29 7.00 -13.03 22.43
N VAL A 30 7.60 -12.44 21.39
CA VAL A 30 7.62 -11.00 21.15
C VAL A 30 6.18 -10.51 21.11
N LYS A 31 5.23 -11.35 20.67
CA LYS A 31 3.80 -11.05 20.73
C LYS A 31 3.28 -11.04 22.17
N ALA A 32 3.73 -11.93 23.05
CA ALA A 32 3.42 -11.87 24.48
C ALA A 32 4.10 -10.72 25.22
N GLU A 33 5.37 -10.39 24.95
CA GLU A 33 6.06 -9.24 25.58
C GLU A 33 5.50 -7.91 25.08
N THR A 34 5.38 -7.73 23.77
CA THR A 34 4.71 -6.54 23.21
C THR A 34 3.26 -6.47 23.68
N GLY A 35 2.55 -7.60 23.75
CA GLY A 35 1.17 -7.68 24.26
C GLY A 35 1.05 -7.41 25.76
N LYS A 36 2.03 -7.80 26.59
CA LYS A 36 2.04 -7.53 28.04
C LYS A 36 2.27 -6.06 28.32
N ILE A 37 3.29 -5.47 27.70
CA ILE A 37 3.68 -4.06 27.85
C ILE A 37 2.57 -3.15 27.30
N SER A 38 2.01 -3.53 26.14
CA SER A 38 0.79 -2.96 25.58
C SER A 38 -0.36 -3.04 26.59
N SER A 39 -0.75 -4.23 27.07
CA SER A 39 -2.03 -4.38 27.76
C SER A 39 -2.19 -3.66 29.11
N ALA A 40 -1.15 -3.61 29.96
CA ALA A 40 -1.31 -2.98 31.29
C ALA A 40 -1.31 -1.45 31.17
N PHE A 41 -0.39 -0.92 30.38
CA PHE A 41 -0.25 0.51 30.17
C PHE A 41 -1.37 1.07 29.29
N GLU A 42 -1.66 0.39 28.17
CA GLU A 42 -2.76 0.77 27.28
C GLU A 42 -4.10 0.76 28.04
N LYS A 43 -4.34 -0.20 28.95
CA LYS A 43 -5.57 -0.17 29.76
C LYS A 43 -5.67 1.10 30.60
N THR A 44 -4.62 1.48 31.30
CA THR A 44 -4.62 2.70 32.15
C THR A 44 -4.72 3.96 31.31
N PHE A 45 -3.88 4.09 30.27
CA PHE A 45 -3.91 5.23 29.36
C PHE A 45 -5.24 5.36 28.63
N TYR A 46 -5.75 4.29 28.02
CA TYR A 46 -7.03 4.32 27.29
C TYR A 46 -8.22 4.54 28.21
N LYS A 47 -8.15 4.11 29.48
CA LYS A 47 -9.17 4.46 30.48
C LYS A 47 -9.25 5.98 30.64
N PHE A 48 -8.12 6.64 30.93
CA PHE A 48 -8.08 8.11 31.04
C PHE A 48 -8.40 8.80 29.72
N PHE A 49 -7.95 8.24 28.60
CA PHE A 49 -8.16 8.82 27.28
C PHE A 49 -9.65 8.80 26.90
N LYS A 50 -10.34 7.69 27.17
CA LYS A 50 -11.78 7.56 26.95
C LYS A 50 -12.58 8.51 27.85
N GLU A 51 -12.20 8.64 29.12
CA GLU A 51 -12.81 9.60 30.05
C GLU A 51 -12.61 11.03 29.54
N PHE A 52 -11.38 11.39 29.16
CA PHE A 52 -11.03 12.68 28.57
C PHE A 52 -11.85 13.00 27.33
N CYS A 53 -12.00 12.06 26.39
CA CYS A 53 -12.85 12.28 25.20
C CYS A 53 -14.32 12.51 25.56
N SER A 54 -14.85 11.74 26.51
CA SER A 54 -16.23 11.88 27.00
C SER A 54 -16.48 13.25 27.63
N ILE A 55 -15.55 13.72 28.47
CA ILE A 55 -15.65 15.03 29.13
C ILE A 55 -15.39 16.17 28.13
N ARG A 56 -14.43 16.05 27.21
CA ARG A 56 -14.14 17.07 26.20
C ARG A 56 -15.38 17.43 25.35
N LEU A 57 -16.24 16.46 25.06
CA LEU A 57 -17.51 16.69 24.36
C LEU A 57 -18.53 17.47 25.22
N LYS A 58 -18.47 17.34 26.54
CA LYS A 58 -19.39 17.97 27.50
C LYS A 58 -18.88 19.32 28.04
N ALA A 59 -17.56 19.50 28.13
CA ALA A 59 -16.87 20.60 28.81
C ALA A 59 -17.11 22.00 28.25
N ARG A 60 -17.91 22.12 27.19
CA ARG A 60 -18.47 23.41 26.75
C ARG A 60 -19.59 23.93 27.67
N LYS A 61 -20.08 23.12 28.62
CA LYS A 61 -21.32 23.38 29.35
C LYS A 61 -21.15 23.94 30.77
N THR A 62 -20.15 23.51 31.54
CA THR A 62 -19.99 23.95 32.94
C THR A 62 -18.53 24.31 33.28
N PRO A 63 -18.29 25.22 34.26
CA PRO A 63 -16.95 25.48 34.78
C PRO A 63 -16.26 24.24 35.37
N ASP A 64 -17.02 23.40 36.08
CA ASP A 64 -16.50 22.18 36.71
C ASP A 64 -15.98 21.18 35.66
N ASP A 65 -16.70 21.01 34.55
CA ASP A 65 -16.25 20.14 33.45
C ASP A 65 -14.94 20.66 32.83
N LYS A 66 -14.75 21.99 32.77
CA LYS A 66 -13.49 22.59 32.27
C LYS A 66 -12.32 22.33 33.22
N ALA A 67 -12.55 22.46 34.53
CA ALA A 67 -11.52 22.15 35.54
C ALA A 67 -11.12 20.67 35.48
N ARG A 68 -12.11 19.78 35.43
CA ARG A 68 -11.88 18.33 35.31
C ARG A 68 -11.17 17.96 34.01
N LEU A 69 -11.49 18.62 32.90
CA LEU A 69 -10.82 18.39 31.62
C LEU A 69 -9.33 18.74 31.67
N LYS A 70 -8.95 19.84 32.34
CA LYS A 70 -7.55 20.24 32.53
C LYS A 70 -6.77 19.26 33.42
N GLU A 71 -7.41 18.80 34.51
CA GLU A 71 -6.85 17.77 35.39
C GLU A 71 -6.56 16.48 34.59
N LEU A 72 -7.57 15.95 33.88
CA LEU A 72 -7.42 14.76 33.04
C LEU A 72 -6.38 14.94 31.95
N PHE A 73 -6.30 16.12 31.33
CA PHE A 73 -5.27 16.42 30.34
C PHE A 73 -3.85 16.33 30.94
N THR A 74 -3.66 16.88 32.14
CA THR A 74 -2.37 16.83 32.85
C THR A 74 -2.00 15.39 33.19
N THR A 75 -2.94 14.60 33.71
CA THR A 75 -2.76 13.18 33.97
C THR A 75 -2.40 12.42 32.68
N LEU A 76 -3.11 12.69 31.59
CA LEU A 76 -2.84 12.06 30.29
C LEU A 76 -1.45 12.38 29.75
N LYS A 77 -0.96 13.62 29.89
CA LYS A 77 0.41 13.98 29.50
C LYS A 77 1.44 13.21 30.32
N THR A 78 1.26 13.16 31.64
CA THR A 78 2.17 12.41 32.53
C THR A 78 2.22 10.93 32.18
N GLU A 79 1.06 10.29 31.97
CA GLU A 79 1.00 8.90 31.57
C GLU A 79 1.59 8.68 30.17
N ALA A 80 1.30 9.55 29.19
CA ALA A 80 1.89 9.47 27.85
C ALA A 80 3.42 9.55 27.85
N THR A 81 4.01 10.41 28.68
CA THR A 81 5.47 10.50 28.85
C THR A 81 6.03 9.19 29.40
N LYS A 82 5.46 8.68 30.51
CA LYS A 82 5.86 7.38 31.08
C LYS A 82 5.76 6.25 30.07
N ALA A 83 4.69 6.24 29.25
CA ALA A 83 4.50 5.28 28.18
C ALA A 83 5.67 5.29 27.20
N THR A 84 6.03 6.49 26.75
CA THR A 84 7.05 6.71 25.74
C THR A 84 8.39 6.19 26.23
N ASP A 85 8.74 6.48 27.50
CA ASP A 85 9.98 6.01 28.13
C ASP A 85 10.03 4.47 28.22
N GLN A 86 8.89 3.81 28.45
CA GLN A 86 8.80 2.35 28.55
C GLN A 86 8.81 1.63 27.19
N LEU A 87 8.44 2.31 26.11
CA LEU A 87 8.48 1.71 24.76
C LEU A 87 9.92 1.51 24.27
N GLN A 88 10.87 2.33 24.72
CA GLN A 88 12.26 2.25 24.25
C GLN A 88 12.96 0.93 24.63
N PRO A 89 12.91 0.44 25.89
CA PRO A 89 13.38 -0.91 26.23
C PRO A 89 12.68 -2.01 25.42
N THR A 90 11.41 -1.82 25.06
CA THR A 90 10.65 -2.80 24.24
C THR A 90 11.20 -2.88 22.82
N ILE A 91 11.54 -1.73 22.23
CA ILE A 91 12.23 -1.66 20.93
C ILE A 91 13.55 -2.41 20.99
N GLN A 92 14.36 -2.16 22.02
CA GLN A 92 15.67 -2.83 22.19
C GLN A 92 15.52 -4.35 22.28
N LYS A 93 14.57 -4.85 23.10
CA LYS A 93 14.26 -6.28 23.19
C LYS A 93 13.82 -6.87 21.84
N CYS A 94 12.99 -6.15 21.08
CA CYS A 94 12.56 -6.59 19.75
C CYS A 94 13.74 -6.67 18.78
N MET A 95 14.62 -5.67 18.77
CA MET A 95 15.82 -5.68 17.93
C MET A 95 16.77 -6.81 18.31
N GLU A 96 16.94 -7.07 19.60
CA GLU A 96 17.75 -8.19 20.08
C GLU A 96 17.19 -9.54 19.62
N PHE A 97 15.86 -9.70 19.68
CA PHE A 97 15.19 -10.86 19.09
C PHE A 97 15.48 -10.99 17.59
N TYR A 98 15.34 -9.93 16.81
CA TYR A 98 15.61 -9.98 15.37
C TYR A 98 17.07 -10.32 15.03
N ARG A 99 18.03 -9.88 15.85
CA ARG A 99 19.47 -10.19 15.69
C ARG A 99 19.80 -11.65 15.99
N THR A 100 19.10 -12.26 16.93
CA THR A 100 19.46 -13.58 17.47
C THR A 100 18.60 -14.73 16.96
N ALA A 101 17.31 -14.48 16.66
CA ALA A 101 16.32 -15.53 16.38
C ALA A 101 16.57 -16.29 15.06
N GLY A 102 17.24 -15.67 14.10
CA GLY A 102 17.63 -16.34 12.85
C GLY A 102 19.01 -17.02 12.89
N GLY A 103 19.71 -16.95 14.03
CA GLY A 103 21.10 -17.37 14.18
C GLY A 103 22.11 -16.24 13.94
N PRO A 104 23.40 -16.46 14.27
CA PRO A 104 24.45 -15.46 14.07
C PRO A 104 24.53 -14.96 12.63
N GLY A 105 24.57 -13.64 12.45
CA GLY A 105 24.67 -13.01 11.12
C GLY A 105 23.38 -13.01 10.29
N TYR A 106 22.27 -13.56 10.81
CA TYR A 106 21.01 -13.60 10.08
C TYR A 106 20.48 -12.20 9.77
N PHE A 107 20.59 -11.25 10.69
CA PHE A 107 20.25 -9.86 10.40
C PHE A 107 21.49 -8.97 10.51
N GLN A 108 22.14 -8.77 9.36
CA GLN A 108 23.22 -7.81 9.19
C GLN A 108 22.91 -7.03 7.92
N LEU A 109 22.54 -5.76 8.09
CA LEU A 109 22.68 -4.82 6.99
C LEU A 109 24.13 -4.37 7.01
N ASP A 110 24.88 -5.05 6.16
CA ASP A 110 26.30 -4.80 5.99
C ASP A 110 26.50 -3.31 5.64
N PRO A 111 27.27 -2.57 6.46
CA PRO A 111 27.52 -1.14 6.26
C PRO A 111 28.04 -0.80 4.86
N GLU A 112 28.74 -1.73 4.20
CA GLU A 112 29.27 -1.55 2.85
C GLU A 112 28.17 -1.37 1.79
N PHE A 113 26.97 -1.92 2.02
CA PHE A 113 25.80 -1.68 1.15
C PHE A 113 25.14 -0.31 1.41
N ILE A 114 25.54 0.36 2.49
CA ILE A 114 25.06 1.69 2.91
C ILE A 114 26.22 2.69 2.80
N VAL A 115 27.15 2.46 1.87
CA VAL A 115 27.97 3.57 1.38
C VAL A 115 26.97 4.62 0.87
N PRO A 116 27.12 5.90 1.27
CA PRO A 116 26.18 6.92 0.87
C PRO A 116 26.19 7.05 -0.65
N MET A 117 25.26 6.39 -1.34
CA MET A 117 24.82 6.76 -2.68
C MET A 117 24.08 8.09 -2.55
N LEU A 118 24.83 9.13 -2.21
CA LEU A 118 24.38 10.49 -2.08
C LEU A 118 24.58 11.12 -3.45
N LEU A 119 23.64 10.88 -4.34
CA LEU A 119 23.41 11.87 -5.37
C LEU A 119 22.86 13.09 -4.64
N LYS A 120 23.63 14.18 -4.58
CA LYS A 120 23.14 15.48 -4.12
C LYS A 120 22.16 16.02 -5.16
N ARG A 121 21.00 15.39 -5.28
CA ARG A 121 19.88 15.90 -6.07
C ARG A 121 19.07 16.80 -5.15
N LYS A 122 19.02 18.08 -5.49
CA LYS A 122 18.08 19.01 -4.87
C LYS A 122 16.71 18.73 -5.48
N GLN A 123 15.67 18.84 -4.65
CA GLN A 123 14.31 18.94 -5.17
C GLN A 123 14.22 20.27 -5.93
N LEU A 124 14.32 20.20 -7.25
CA LEU A 124 14.26 21.39 -8.09
C LEU A 124 12.79 21.82 -8.18
N CYS A 125 12.54 23.01 -7.68
CA CYS A 125 11.36 23.80 -7.99
C CYS A 125 11.76 24.74 -9.12
N ASP A 126 10.81 25.17 -9.93
CA ASP A 126 11.03 26.28 -10.87
C ASP A 126 11.71 27.44 -10.10
N GLU A 127 12.84 27.93 -10.63
CA GLU A 127 13.66 28.95 -9.98
C GLU A 127 12.89 30.25 -9.77
N ASP A 128 11.86 30.48 -10.60
CA ASP A 128 10.97 31.63 -10.51
C ASP A 128 10.01 31.55 -9.31
N ILE A 129 9.78 30.36 -8.74
CA ILE A 129 8.89 30.16 -7.58
C ILE A 129 9.68 30.37 -6.28
N THR A 130 9.76 31.63 -5.87
CA THR A 130 10.44 32.05 -4.63
C THR A 130 9.52 32.05 -3.40
N ASP A 131 8.21 32.21 -3.57
CA ASP A 131 7.28 32.21 -2.44
C ASP A 131 7.13 30.79 -1.83
N PRO A 132 7.35 30.62 -0.51
CA PRO A 132 7.23 29.33 0.16
C PRO A 132 5.87 28.65 0.02
N SER A 133 4.79 29.41 -0.16
CA SER A 133 3.45 28.85 -0.34
C SER A 133 3.24 28.33 -1.74
N GLU A 134 3.57 29.13 -2.74
CA GLU A 134 3.51 28.71 -4.15
C GLU A 134 4.42 27.51 -4.38
N LYS A 135 5.61 27.50 -3.78
CA LYS A 135 6.51 26.34 -3.80
C LYS A 135 5.89 25.10 -3.17
N ALA A 136 5.18 25.25 -2.03
CA ALA A 136 4.51 24.13 -1.40
C ALA A 136 3.38 23.57 -2.27
N GLU A 137 2.58 24.45 -2.85
CA GLU A 137 1.45 24.11 -3.72
C GLU A 137 1.93 23.42 -5.00
N TYR A 138 2.95 23.99 -5.66
CA TYR A 138 3.61 23.40 -6.81
C TYR A 138 4.12 21.98 -6.52
N LEU A 139 4.89 21.82 -5.44
CA LEU A 139 5.43 20.51 -5.08
C LEU A 139 4.32 19.51 -4.71
N ILE A 140 3.24 19.94 -4.06
CA ILE A 140 2.12 19.04 -3.74
C ILE A 140 1.37 18.61 -4.99
N GLY A 141 1.07 19.55 -5.91
CA GLY A 141 0.45 19.24 -7.19
C GLY A 141 1.30 18.27 -8.02
N LEU A 142 2.61 18.52 -8.10
CA LEU A 142 3.54 17.58 -8.74
C LEU A 142 3.53 16.19 -8.08
N GLY A 143 3.37 16.15 -6.75
CA GLY A 143 3.22 14.90 -6.01
C GLY A 143 1.94 14.15 -6.33
N GLU A 144 0.83 14.84 -6.57
CA GLU A 144 -0.42 14.24 -7.03
C GLU A 144 -0.23 13.58 -8.40
N ASP A 145 0.36 14.31 -9.35
CA ASP A 145 0.55 13.85 -10.73
C ASP A 145 1.54 12.68 -10.85
N THR A 146 2.54 12.62 -9.96
CA THR A 146 3.59 11.59 -9.98
C THR A 146 3.31 10.41 -9.05
N GLN A 147 2.21 10.44 -8.29
CA GLN A 147 1.92 9.43 -7.27
C GLN A 147 1.85 8.02 -7.87
N GLU A 148 1.17 7.84 -8.99
CA GLU A 148 1.04 6.51 -9.60
C GLU A 148 2.39 5.95 -10.08
N LYS A 149 3.25 6.79 -10.67
CA LYS A 149 4.60 6.41 -11.11
C LYS A 149 5.47 5.95 -9.95
N PHE A 150 5.29 6.54 -8.77
CA PHE A 150 5.93 6.08 -7.55
C PHE A 150 5.32 4.79 -7.01
N GLN A 151 3.98 4.70 -6.94
CA GLN A 151 3.29 3.58 -6.30
C GLN A 151 3.37 2.28 -7.10
N ALA A 152 3.25 2.34 -8.44
CA ALA A 152 3.10 1.16 -9.28
C ALA A 152 4.29 0.19 -9.19
N PRO A 153 5.57 0.64 -9.28
CA PRO A 153 6.72 -0.26 -9.13
C PRO A 153 6.77 -0.92 -7.75
N LEU A 154 6.41 -0.18 -6.69
CA LEU A 154 6.40 -0.70 -5.32
C LEU A 154 5.27 -1.71 -5.09
N LYS A 155 4.09 -1.47 -5.65
CA LYS A 155 2.98 -2.45 -5.63
C LYS A 155 3.38 -3.73 -6.35
N ARG A 156 4.03 -3.62 -7.51
CA ARG A 156 4.55 -4.78 -8.25
C ARG A 156 5.59 -5.55 -7.45
N LEU A 157 6.55 -4.85 -6.84
CA LEU A 157 7.55 -5.45 -5.96
C LEU A 157 6.87 -6.24 -4.83
N VAL A 158 5.92 -5.62 -4.14
CA VAL A 158 5.23 -6.26 -3.00
C VAL A 158 4.38 -7.45 -3.44
N ALA A 159 3.74 -7.37 -4.61
CA ALA A 159 3.03 -8.51 -5.21
C ALA A 159 3.98 -9.68 -5.49
N ASP A 160 5.15 -9.41 -6.07
CA ASP A 160 6.15 -10.44 -6.36
C ASP A 160 6.70 -11.08 -5.07
N PHE A 161 6.94 -10.29 -4.01
CA PHE A 161 7.38 -10.81 -2.71
C PHE A 161 6.35 -11.74 -2.06
N ASN A 162 5.07 -11.42 -2.23
CA ASN A 162 3.95 -12.17 -1.66
C ASN A 162 3.43 -13.29 -2.57
N ASP A 163 4.02 -13.49 -3.75
CA ASP A 163 3.70 -14.58 -4.67
C ASP A 163 3.93 -15.94 -3.96
N PRO A 164 2.99 -16.91 -4.06
CA PRO A 164 3.15 -18.22 -3.44
C PRO A 164 4.40 -18.99 -3.90
N ASN A 165 4.88 -18.70 -5.10
CA ASN A 165 6.06 -19.29 -5.72
C ASN A 165 7.28 -18.34 -5.60
N ALA A 166 7.25 -17.35 -4.71
CA ALA A 166 8.39 -16.48 -4.45
C ALA A 166 9.52 -17.28 -3.80
N SER A 167 10.75 -17.03 -4.26
CA SER A 167 11.98 -17.59 -3.70
C SER A 167 13.11 -16.59 -3.87
N PHE A 168 14.17 -16.70 -3.06
CA PHE A 168 15.34 -15.84 -3.23
C PHE A 168 15.91 -15.95 -4.64
N GLU A 169 16.02 -17.16 -5.20
CA GLU A 169 16.53 -17.36 -6.56
C GLU A 169 15.69 -16.64 -7.63
N ARG A 170 14.36 -16.82 -7.59
CA ARG A 170 13.45 -16.18 -8.55
C ARG A 170 13.55 -14.66 -8.49
N MET A 171 13.61 -14.11 -7.27
CA MET A 171 13.67 -12.68 -7.07
C MET A 171 15.03 -12.08 -7.41
N TYR A 172 16.13 -12.80 -7.17
CA TYR A 172 17.48 -12.40 -7.61
C TYR A 172 17.56 -12.28 -9.12
N LYS A 173 17.07 -13.31 -9.84
CA LYS A 173 17.00 -13.31 -11.31
C LYS A 173 16.19 -12.12 -11.84
N ARG A 174 15.05 -11.82 -11.20
CA ARG A 174 14.15 -10.75 -11.64
C ARG A 174 14.65 -9.34 -11.39
N TYR A 175 15.29 -9.08 -10.24
CA TYR A 175 15.58 -7.70 -9.79
C TYR A 175 17.07 -7.36 -9.74
N LEU A 176 17.94 -8.35 -9.55
CA LEU A 176 19.38 -8.12 -9.38
C LEU A 176 20.19 -8.57 -10.59
N PHE A 177 19.57 -9.25 -11.57
CA PHE A 177 20.20 -9.81 -12.77
C PHE A 177 21.48 -10.60 -12.46
N LYS A 178 21.53 -11.22 -11.28
CA LYS A 178 22.68 -11.97 -10.74
C LYS A 178 22.19 -13.26 -10.10
N MET A 179 23.05 -14.27 -10.11
CA MET A 179 22.80 -15.48 -9.33
C MET A 179 22.84 -15.16 -7.82
N PRO A 180 21.93 -15.73 -7.02
CA PRO A 180 21.98 -15.58 -5.57
C PRO A 180 23.30 -16.14 -5.03
N PRO A 181 23.96 -15.48 -4.05
CA PRO A 181 25.10 -16.08 -3.38
C PRO A 181 24.74 -17.43 -2.75
N PRO A 182 25.68 -18.39 -2.65
CA PRO A 182 25.40 -19.71 -2.08
C PRO A 182 24.79 -19.66 -0.67
N SER A 183 25.13 -18.63 0.11
CA SER A 183 24.64 -18.40 1.47
C SER A 183 23.12 -18.21 1.57
N ILE A 184 22.45 -17.75 0.50
CA ILE A 184 21.00 -17.52 0.52
C ILE A 184 20.22 -18.53 -0.31
N LYS A 185 20.88 -19.29 -1.19
CA LYS A 185 20.22 -20.22 -2.11
C LYS A 185 19.40 -21.28 -1.36
N ASN A 186 19.87 -21.68 -0.19
CA ASN A 186 19.24 -22.69 0.65
C ASN A 186 18.37 -22.11 1.78
N LEU A 187 18.25 -20.77 1.87
CA LEU A 187 17.38 -20.17 2.87
C LEU A 187 15.92 -20.32 2.44
N PRO A 188 15.02 -20.73 3.35
CA PRO A 188 13.61 -20.72 3.04
C PRO A 188 13.18 -19.26 2.78
N TRP A 189 12.32 -19.05 1.79
CA TRP A 189 11.76 -17.71 1.52
C TRP A 189 11.05 -17.12 2.75
N ARG A 190 10.52 -17.98 3.61
CA ARG A 190 9.93 -17.60 4.89
C ARG A 190 10.61 -18.38 5.99
N ASN A 191 11.28 -17.69 6.89
CA ASN A 191 11.78 -18.34 8.08
C ASN A 191 10.62 -18.53 9.09
N PRO A 192 10.31 -19.78 9.49
CA PRO A 192 9.18 -20.08 10.36
C PRO A 192 9.27 -19.42 11.74
N THR A 193 10.46 -18.96 12.15
CA THR A 193 10.67 -18.23 13.40
C THR A 193 9.98 -16.85 13.40
N PHE A 194 9.80 -16.23 12.24
CA PHE A 194 9.29 -14.86 12.13
C PHE A 194 7.81 -14.76 11.75
N VAL A 195 7.00 -15.81 11.97
CA VAL A 195 5.56 -15.81 11.66
C VAL A 195 4.78 -15.08 12.76
N LEU A 196 4.54 -13.77 12.59
CA LEU A 196 3.86 -12.95 13.60
C LEU A 196 2.33 -12.93 13.42
N GLU A 197 1.83 -13.21 12.21
CA GLU A 197 0.41 -13.42 11.92
C GLU A 197 0.09 -14.85 11.43
N PRO A 198 -0.35 -15.74 12.34
CA PRO A 198 -0.71 -17.11 11.99
C PRO A 198 -1.81 -17.22 10.93
N GLY A 199 -2.70 -16.22 10.84
CA GLY A 199 -3.83 -16.21 9.90
C GLY A 199 -3.51 -15.63 8.52
N ASN A 200 -2.29 -15.15 8.28
CA ASN A 200 -1.90 -14.58 6.99
C ASN A 200 -0.51 -15.06 6.58
N SER A 201 -0.36 -16.39 6.51
CA SER A 201 0.91 -17.05 6.21
C SER A 201 1.49 -16.65 4.87
N ASN A 202 0.67 -16.17 3.93
CA ASN A 202 1.06 -15.84 2.55
C ASN A 202 1.66 -14.45 2.35
N ARG A 203 1.74 -13.61 3.40
CA ARG A 203 2.19 -12.23 3.25
C ARG A 203 3.48 -11.97 4.01
N VAL A 204 4.59 -11.79 3.29
CA VAL A 204 5.91 -11.45 3.84
C VAL A 204 6.19 -9.95 3.90
N VAL A 205 5.54 -9.18 3.03
CA VAL A 205 5.66 -7.72 2.98
C VAL A 205 4.28 -7.07 2.91
N ARG A 206 4.09 -5.96 3.64
CA ARG A 206 2.92 -5.08 3.47
C ARG A 206 3.35 -3.70 3.10
N GLU A 207 2.67 -3.12 2.14
CA GLU A 207 2.79 -1.73 1.75
C GLU A 207 1.70 -0.89 2.39
N ARG A 208 2.07 0.30 2.86
CA ARG A 208 1.16 1.34 3.30
C ARG A 208 1.59 2.65 2.68
N PHE A 209 0.88 3.09 1.66
CA PHE A 209 1.08 4.42 1.10
C PHE A 209 0.51 5.44 2.07
N GLY A 210 1.33 6.42 2.45
CA GLY A 210 0.87 7.54 3.25
C GLY A 210 -0.06 8.43 2.43
N PRO A 211 -0.98 9.18 3.07
CA PRO A 211 -1.63 10.27 2.37
C PRO A 211 -0.58 11.27 1.91
N LEU A 212 -0.91 12.00 0.85
CA LEU A 212 -0.12 13.15 0.41
C LEU A 212 0.10 14.11 1.58
N LYS A 213 1.22 14.84 1.52
CA LYS A 213 1.50 15.84 2.54
C LYS A 213 0.38 16.86 2.57
N ASP A 214 -0.17 17.08 3.76
CA ASP A 214 -1.06 18.21 3.99
C ASP A 214 -0.35 19.53 3.64
N GLU A 215 -1.07 20.40 2.92
CA GLU A 215 -0.57 21.66 2.39
C GLU A 215 -0.04 22.59 3.48
N LYS A 216 -0.78 22.73 4.58
CA LYS A 216 -0.36 23.54 5.72
C LYS A 216 0.95 23.02 6.32
N ARG A 217 1.10 21.70 6.41
CA ARG A 217 2.34 21.07 6.88
C ARG A 217 3.49 21.21 5.87
N GLY A 218 3.21 21.15 4.57
CA GLY A 218 4.17 21.40 3.51
C GLY A 218 4.73 22.82 3.59
N ARG A 219 3.84 23.82 3.63
CA ARG A 219 4.18 25.24 3.80
C ARG A 219 5.04 25.48 5.06
N ALA A 220 4.66 24.89 6.19
CA ALA A 220 5.40 25.03 7.44
C ALA A 220 6.85 24.50 7.35
N LYS A 221 7.07 23.35 6.68
CA LYS A 221 8.41 22.78 6.46
C LYS A 221 9.27 23.66 5.55
N ILE A 222 8.72 24.15 4.44
CA ILE A 222 9.46 25.01 3.51
C ILE A 222 9.85 26.32 4.19
N LYS A 223 8.94 26.93 4.97
CA LYS A 223 9.27 28.13 5.76
C LYS A 223 10.40 27.92 6.78
N GLN A 224 10.62 26.68 7.22
CA GLN A 224 11.74 26.29 8.09
C GLN A 224 13.01 25.95 7.30
N GLY A 225 13.04 26.18 5.98
CA GLY A 225 14.15 25.83 5.12
C GLY A 225 14.31 24.32 4.88
N SER A 226 13.29 23.51 5.21
CA SER A 226 13.33 22.06 5.00
C SER A 226 12.80 21.68 3.61
N GLU A 227 13.48 20.73 2.97
CA GLU A 227 13.00 20.11 1.73
C GLU A 227 11.78 19.20 2.00
N LEU A 228 10.88 19.10 1.02
CA LEU A 228 9.69 18.26 1.08
C LEU A 228 9.94 16.90 0.42
N THR A 229 10.79 16.08 1.05
CA THR A 229 11.15 14.74 0.55
C THR A 229 10.10 13.66 0.82
N ASP A 230 9.07 13.97 1.61
CA ASP A 230 8.06 13.02 2.08
C ASP A 230 6.64 13.37 1.65
N ILE A 231 6.49 13.98 0.46
CA ILE A 231 5.16 14.28 -0.11
C ILE A 231 4.47 12.98 -0.53
N ASN A 232 5.14 12.19 -1.36
CA ASN A 232 4.78 10.80 -1.60
C ASN A 232 5.64 9.91 -0.72
N ARG A 233 5.00 8.98 -0.01
CA ARG A 233 5.72 8.05 0.85
C ARG A 233 5.07 6.69 0.94
N VAL A 234 5.89 5.66 1.10
CA VAL A 234 5.45 4.30 1.40
C VAL A 234 6.14 3.81 2.67
N THR A 235 5.41 3.05 3.47
CA THR A 235 5.99 2.18 4.49
C THR A 235 5.85 0.74 4.04
N LEU A 236 6.98 0.04 3.90
CA LEU A 236 7.04 -1.41 3.71
C LEU A 236 7.29 -2.08 5.07
N GLU A 237 6.36 -2.94 5.46
CA GLU A 237 6.33 -3.67 6.74
C GLU A 237 6.73 -5.12 6.50
N PHE A 238 7.76 -5.59 7.22
CA PHE A 238 8.34 -6.93 7.07
C PHE A 238 8.24 -7.70 8.39
N GLU A 239 7.99 -9.00 8.31
CA GLU A 239 8.11 -9.89 9.48
C GLU A 239 9.53 -10.44 9.62
N ASP A 240 10.14 -10.80 8.49
CA ASP A 240 11.47 -11.41 8.43
C ASP A 240 12.55 -10.37 8.08
N PRO A 241 13.57 -10.18 8.94
CA PRO A 241 14.67 -9.24 8.67
C PRO A 241 15.46 -9.55 7.40
N LYS A 242 15.58 -10.81 6.97
CA LYS A 242 16.25 -11.15 5.70
C LYS A 242 15.45 -10.71 4.48
N ILE A 243 14.12 -10.79 4.56
CA ILE A 243 13.25 -10.29 3.50
C ILE A 243 13.30 -8.76 3.42
N LEU A 244 13.42 -8.08 4.56
CA LEU A 244 13.66 -6.63 4.61
C LEU A 244 14.99 -6.26 3.92
N GLU A 245 16.09 -6.92 4.31
CA GLU A 245 17.42 -6.72 3.71
C GLU A 245 17.37 -6.94 2.19
N PHE A 246 16.67 -8.00 1.76
CA PHE A 246 16.59 -8.35 0.36
C PHE A 246 15.70 -7.37 -0.44
N ALA A 247 14.58 -6.91 0.13
CA ALA A 247 13.76 -5.88 -0.48
C ALA A 247 14.51 -4.56 -0.65
N PHE A 248 15.35 -4.18 0.33
CA PHE A 248 16.26 -3.05 0.19
C PHE A 248 17.15 -3.20 -1.06
N ARG A 249 17.79 -4.37 -1.24
CA ARG A 249 18.61 -4.65 -2.43
C ARG A 249 17.81 -4.55 -3.73
N CYS A 250 16.61 -5.11 -3.77
CA CYS A 250 15.73 -5.02 -4.94
C CYS A 250 15.36 -3.57 -5.27
N ILE A 251 15.07 -2.73 -4.26
CA ILE A 251 14.75 -1.32 -4.46
C ILE A 251 15.95 -0.55 -5.02
N VAL A 252 17.15 -0.78 -4.47
CA VAL A 252 18.39 -0.14 -4.93
C VAL A 252 18.74 -0.55 -6.36
N ALA A 253 18.47 -1.79 -6.75
CA ALA A 253 18.71 -2.28 -8.11
C ALA A 253 17.55 -2.00 -9.10
N SER A 254 16.43 -1.49 -8.62
CA SER A 254 15.30 -1.09 -9.48
C SER A 254 15.60 0.24 -10.18
N ASN A 255 14.73 0.66 -11.09
CA ASN A 255 14.82 1.95 -11.79
C ASN A 255 14.59 3.19 -10.90
N PHE A 256 14.72 3.06 -9.57
CA PHE A 256 14.70 4.20 -8.67
C PHE A 256 16.08 4.83 -8.61
N VAL A 257 16.15 6.15 -8.77
CA VAL A 257 17.39 6.86 -8.47
C VAL A 257 17.46 7.11 -6.97
N ILE A 258 18.37 6.42 -6.27
CA ILE A 258 18.53 6.59 -4.83
C ILE A 258 19.21 7.94 -4.55
N VAL A 259 18.51 8.82 -3.82
CA VAL A 259 19.01 10.15 -3.43
C VAL A 259 19.71 10.10 -2.07
N CYS A 260 19.11 9.40 -1.11
CA CYS A 260 19.64 9.29 0.25
C CYS A 260 19.20 7.97 0.88
N VAL A 261 20.09 7.33 1.63
CA VAL A 261 19.77 6.21 2.50
C VAL A 261 20.18 6.57 3.93
N LYS A 262 19.27 6.37 4.88
CA LYS A 262 19.50 6.53 6.32
C LYS A 262 19.22 5.21 7.01
N ASN A 263 20.28 4.58 7.53
CA ASN A 263 20.15 3.38 8.35
C ASN A 263 19.92 3.76 9.81
N LYS A 264 18.67 3.67 10.25
CA LYS A 264 18.28 4.00 11.63
C LYS A 264 18.21 2.78 12.54
N LEU A 265 18.72 1.63 12.10
CA LEU A 265 18.57 0.40 12.88
C LEU A 265 19.35 0.39 14.20
N ASN A 266 20.39 1.22 14.27
CA ASN A 266 21.22 1.37 15.47
C ASN A 266 20.98 2.70 16.20
N GLU A 267 20.05 3.55 15.71
CA GLU A 267 19.71 4.79 16.40
C GLU A 267 18.90 4.49 17.66
N THR A 268 19.30 5.09 18.79
CA THR A 268 18.63 4.91 20.08
C THR A 268 17.43 5.84 20.26
N ASN A 269 17.38 6.97 19.55
CA ASN A 269 16.35 8.00 19.77
C ASN A 269 15.16 7.88 18.80
N GLN A 270 15.19 6.93 17.87
CA GLN A 270 14.15 6.75 16.86
C GLN A 270 13.84 5.27 16.68
N PRO A 271 12.58 4.91 16.33
CA PRO A 271 12.25 3.53 16.00
C PRO A 271 13.09 3.01 14.82
N PRO A 272 13.77 1.85 14.98
CA PRO A 272 14.61 1.24 13.96
C PRO A 272 13.93 1.10 12.60
N CYS A 273 14.54 1.65 11.56
CA CYS A 273 14.13 1.46 10.16
C CYS A 273 15.28 1.72 9.18
N ILE A 274 15.06 1.33 7.92
CA ILE A 274 15.82 1.87 6.80
C ILE A 274 14.94 2.89 6.11
N HIS A 275 15.48 4.08 5.88
CA HIS A 275 14.79 5.17 5.21
C HIS A 275 15.53 5.48 3.92
N LEU A 276 14.84 5.40 2.78
CA LEU A 276 15.35 5.79 1.47
C LEU A 276 14.57 7.00 0.96
N ASN A 277 15.29 7.97 0.41
CA ASN A 277 14.72 8.98 -0.49
C ASN A 277 15.06 8.55 -1.92
N VAL A 278 14.05 8.50 -2.78
CA VAL A 278 14.20 8.10 -4.18
C VAL A 278 13.68 9.19 -5.10
N ALA A 279 14.40 9.44 -6.18
CA ALA A 279 14.00 10.30 -7.27
C ALA A 279 13.19 9.46 -8.28
N VAL A 280 11.99 9.93 -8.59
CA VAL A 280 11.10 9.37 -9.63
C VAL A 280 11.10 10.34 -10.80
N MET A 281 11.56 9.88 -11.97
CA MET A 281 11.60 10.71 -13.16
C MET A 281 10.17 11.04 -13.62
N SER A 282 9.90 12.33 -13.84
CA SER A 282 8.58 12.81 -14.28
C SER A 282 8.26 12.40 -15.72
N GLY A 283 9.27 12.04 -16.53
CA GLY A 283 9.11 11.62 -17.93
C GLY A 283 8.74 12.77 -18.87
N GLN A 284 8.72 14.03 -18.39
CA GLN A 284 8.66 15.19 -19.27
C GLN A 284 10.06 15.43 -19.83
N SER A 285 10.24 15.04 -21.10
CA SER A 285 11.47 15.23 -21.87
C SER A 285 11.92 16.70 -21.79
N GLY A 286 13.08 16.93 -21.19
CA GLY A 286 13.72 18.26 -21.12
C GLY A 286 13.78 18.89 -19.73
N TYR A 287 13.08 18.37 -18.73
CA TYR A 287 13.20 18.86 -17.35
C TYR A 287 14.06 17.91 -16.50
N GLU A 288 15.16 18.44 -15.95
CA GLU A 288 16.04 17.77 -14.98
C GLU A 288 15.40 17.63 -13.58
N HIS A 289 14.08 17.73 -13.47
CA HIS A 289 13.41 17.81 -12.18
C HIS A 289 13.01 16.42 -11.70
N ASP A 290 13.76 15.92 -10.73
CA ASP A 290 13.41 14.69 -10.03
C ASP A 290 12.45 14.95 -8.88
N TRP A 291 11.38 14.16 -8.86
CA TRP A 291 10.44 14.12 -7.76
C TRP A 291 10.96 13.21 -6.65
N ILE A 292 11.17 13.75 -5.44
CA ILE A 292 11.70 12.97 -4.31
C ILE A 292 10.55 12.36 -3.50
N CYS A 293 10.55 11.03 -3.43
CA CYS A 293 9.67 10.22 -2.60
C CYS A 293 10.42 9.59 -1.42
N GLU A 294 9.68 9.25 -0.37
CA GLU A 294 10.19 8.54 0.81
C GLU A 294 9.76 7.06 0.81
N ILE A 295 10.70 6.13 0.95
CA ILE A 295 10.46 4.71 1.19
C ILE A 295 10.99 4.35 2.58
N GLN A 296 10.14 3.87 3.47
CA GLN A 296 10.54 3.41 4.80
C GLN A 296 10.36 1.90 4.93
N LEU A 297 11.43 1.20 5.30
CA LEU A 297 11.43 -0.25 5.55
C LEU A 297 11.43 -0.49 7.05
N TYR A 298 10.36 -1.10 7.56
CA TYR A 298 10.17 -1.38 8.98
C TYR A 298 9.99 -2.86 9.25
N LEU A 299 10.60 -3.31 10.33
CA LEU A 299 10.18 -4.55 10.98
C LEU A 299 8.83 -4.32 11.67
N ARG A 300 7.93 -5.27 11.48
CA ARG A 300 6.53 -5.19 11.90
C ARG A 300 6.34 -4.84 13.38
N SER A 301 7.05 -5.54 14.27
CA SER A 301 6.95 -5.30 15.71
C SER A 301 7.39 -3.87 16.06
N ILE A 302 8.42 -3.37 15.38
CA ILE A 302 8.90 -1.99 15.55
C ILE A 302 7.88 -0.98 15.03
N LEU A 303 7.25 -1.23 13.87
CA LEU A 303 6.22 -0.35 13.32
C LEU A 303 4.99 -0.26 14.23
N ARG A 304 4.59 -1.38 14.86
CA ARG A 304 3.51 -1.39 15.85
C ARG A 304 3.86 -0.52 17.05
N ILE A 305 5.05 -0.71 17.63
CA ILE A 305 5.52 0.12 18.75
C ILE A 305 5.59 1.59 18.36
N LYS A 306 6.11 1.93 17.18
CA LYS A 306 6.13 3.31 16.64
C LYS A 306 4.73 3.89 16.52
N THR A 307 3.76 3.11 16.03
CA THR A 307 2.37 3.56 15.86
C THR A 307 1.74 3.87 17.22
N THR A 308 1.95 3.00 18.21
CA THR A 308 1.50 3.23 19.59
C THR A 308 2.19 4.45 20.21
N SER A 309 3.52 4.56 20.05
CA SER A 309 4.32 5.71 20.52
C SER A 309 3.81 7.04 19.97
N HIS A 310 3.37 7.08 18.70
CA HIS A 310 2.83 8.29 18.08
C HIS A 310 1.58 8.84 18.79
N ILE A 311 0.75 7.96 19.37
CA ILE A 311 -0.44 8.37 20.14
C ILE A 311 0.02 9.12 21.40
N PHE A 312 0.97 8.55 22.14
CA PHE A 312 1.51 9.15 23.35
C PHE A 312 2.25 10.44 23.05
N TYR A 313 3.06 10.45 21.99
CA TYR A 313 3.79 11.63 21.54
C TYR A 313 2.87 12.81 21.22
N ASN A 314 1.75 12.56 20.53
CA ASN A 314 0.77 13.60 20.20
C ASN A 314 0.11 14.18 21.46
N VAL A 315 -0.18 13.35 22.46
CA VAL A 315 -0.73 13.80 23.76
C VAL A 315 0.33 14.60 24.54
N ALA A 316 1.56 14.09 24.64
CA ALA A 316 2.64 14.74 25.37
C ALA A 316 3.00 16.13 24.80
N ARG A 317 2.90 16.31 23.47
CA ARG A 317 3.18 17.59 22.80
C ARG A 317 2.00 18.55 22.70
N ALA A 318 0.79 18.11 23.01
CA ALA A 318 -0.36 18.99 22.94
C ALA A 318 -0.18 20.19 23.90
N GLU A 319 -0.37 21.39 23.37
CA GLU A 319 -0.26 22.64 24.14
C GLU A 319 -1.41 22.78 25.15
N ASN A 320 -2.59 22.27 24.79
CA ASN A 320 -3.80 22.29 25.60
C ASN A 320 -4.73 21.12 25.25
N GLU A 321 -5.80 20.95 26.04
CA GLU A 321 -6.80 19.89 25.93
C GLU A 321 -7.54 19.86 24.57
N PHE A 322 -7.50 20.94 23.79
CA PHE A 322 -8.13 21.01 22.47
C PHE A 322 -7.13 20.74 21.33
N ALA A 323 -5.83 20.83 21.59
CA ALA A 323 -4.76 20.67 20.61
C ALA A 323 -4.46 19.21 20.26
N ILE A 324 -4.99 18.22 21.00
CA ILE A 324 -4.91 16.81 20.60
C ILE A 324 -5.75 16.61 19.34
N LYS A 325 -5.07 16.63 18.18
CA LYS A 325 -5.57 16.24 16.86
C LYS A 325 -5.28 14.74 16.65
N ASP A 326 -6.11 14.07 15.87
CA ASP A 326 -5.83 12.73 15.29
C ASP A 326 -6.11 11.46 16.11
N VAL A 327 -6.79 11.51 17.26
CA VAL A 327 -7.21 10.25 17.92
C VAL A 327 -8.64 9.85 17.55
N GLN A 328 -9.46 10.77 17.03
CA GLN A 328 -10.87 10.50 16.71
C GLN A 328 -11.07 9.69 15.43
N ASP A 329 -10.17 9.77 14.44
CA ASP A 329 -10.34 9.12 13.14
C ASP A 329 -9.75 7.71 13.04
N LYS A 330 -9.08 7.21 14.11
CA LYS A 330 -8.45 5.88 14.14
C LYS A 330 -9.11 4.94 15.15
N ASN A 331 -10.43 5.04 15.34
CA ASN A 331 -11.21 4.09 16.15
C ASN A 331 -11.16 2.63 15.64
N GLU A 332 -10.40 2.31 14.59
CA GLU A 332 -9.80 0.99 14.38
C GLU A 332 -8.55 0.76 15.24
N VAL A 333 -8.61 1.11 16.53
CA VAL A 333 -7.73 0.46 17.50
C VAL A 333 -8.19 -0.98 17.51
N ILE A 334 -7.45 -1.84 16.81
CA ILE A 334 -7.67 -3.29 16.77
C ILE A 334 -7.60 -3.77 18.24
N VAL A 335 -8.76 -3.87 18.87
CA VAL A 335 -8.92 -4.67 20.09
C VAL A 335 -8.46 -6.06 19.70
N PRO A 336 -7.50 -6.68 20.42
CA PRO A 336 -7.04 -8.01 20.06
C PRO A 336 -8.24 -8.95 20.06
N ILE A 337 -8.53 -9.49 18.87
CA ILE A 337 -9.59 -10.46 18.61
C ILE A 337 -9.49 -11.55 19.67
N GLN A 338 -10.60 -11.79 20.38
CA GLN A 338 -10.73 -12.88 21.33
C GLN A 338 -10.28 -14.19 20.67
N ARG A 339 -9.42 -14.94 21.35
CA ARG A 339 -8.97 -16.26 20.87
C ARG A 339 -10.21 -17.14 20.61
N PRO A 340 -10.32 -17.81 19.45
CA PRO A 340 -11.26 -18.92 19.32
C PRO A 340 -10.92 -19.99 20.37
N LYS A 341 -11.95 -20.62 20.94
CA LYS A 341 -11.80 -21.70 21.91
C LYS A 341 -11.05 -22.86 21.24
N MET A 342 -10.12 -23.50 21.97
CA MET A 342 -9.27 -24.60 21.47
C MET A 342 -10.06 -25.81 20.91
N THR A 343 -11.36 -25.87 21.11
CA THR A 343 -12.23 -26.96 20.63
C THR A 343 -12.39 -26.97 19.11
N ASP A 344 -12.19 -25.84 18.42
CA ASP A 344 -12.49 -25.74 16.97
C ASP A 344 -11.31 -26.18 16.07
N LEU A 345 -10.10 -26.30 16.62
CA LEU A 345 -8.90 -26.74 15.88
C LEU A 345 -8.75 -28.27 15.79
N ALA A 346 -9.44 -29.03 16.66
CA ALA A 346 -9.38 -30.49 16.65
C ALA A 346 -10.12 -31.10 15.44
N MET A 347 -11.11 -30.42 14.87
CA MET A 347 -11.85 -30.94 13.71
C MET A 347 -11.09 -30.79 12.38
N LEU A 348 -10.23 -29.79 12.23
CA LEU A 348 -9.43 -29.57 11.02
C LEU A 348 -8.23 -30.51 10.91
N SER A 349 -7.71 -30.99 12.05
CA SER A 349 -6.60 -31.96 12.12
C SER A 349 -6.97 -33.32 11.51
N ASN A 350 -8.24 -33.73 11.57
CA ASN A 350 -8.65 -35.06 11.10
C ASN A 350 -8.90 -35.10 9.58
N SER A 351 -9.23 -33.96 8.97
CA SER A 351 -9.49 -33.89 7.51
C SER A 351 -8.21 -33.90 6.66
N PHE A 352 -7.04 -33.64 7.26
CA PHE A 352 -5.76 -33.59 6.53
C PHE A 352 -5.05 -34.95 6.46
N ARG A 353 -5.43 -35.91 7.30
CA ARG A 353 -4.83 -37.25 7.34
C ARG A 353 -5.34 -38.18 6.24
N GLU A 354 -6.55 -37.95 5.71
CA GLU A 354 -7.13 -38.77 4.64
C GLU A 354 -6.60 -38.45 3.22
N LEU A 355 -5.84 -37.36 3.05
CA LEU A 355 -5.28 -36.95 1.75
C LEU A 355 -3.85 -37.44 1.49
N GLN A 356 -3.17 -38.04 2.48
CA GLN A 356 -1.77 -38.49 2.35
C GLN A 356 -1.60 -39.95 1.91
N ASP A 357 -2.67 -40.76 1.88
CA ASP A 357 -2.58 -42.21 1.61
C ASP A 357 -2.98 -42.64 0.18
N ARG A 358 -2.79 -41.78 -0.84
CA ARG A 358 -2.93 -42.22 -2.25
C ARG A 358 -1.59 -42.71 -2.82
N PRO A 359 -1.47 -43.97 -3.27
CA PRO A 359 -0.25 -44.46 -3.90
C PRO A 359 -0.09 -43.86 -5.30
N GLN A 360 1.04 -43.18 -5.54
CA GLN A 360 1.47 -42.79 -6.87
C GLN A 360 2.34 -43.90 -7.47
N GLY A 361 1.90 -44.48 -8.58
CA GLY A 361 2.71 -45.42 -9.35
C GLY A 361 2.07 -45.74 -10.70
N ALA A 362 2.54 -45.10 -11.76
CA ALA A 362 2.43 -45.61 -13.13
C ALA A 362 3.66 -45.17 -13.94
N PRO A 363 4.32 -46.07 -14.68
CA PRO A 363 5.59 -45.80 -15.36
C PRO A 363 5.37 -45.08 -16.70
N GLN A 364 6.26 -44.12 -17.02
CA GLN A 364 6.29 -43.46 -18.32
C GLN A 364 7.07 -44.30 -19.35
N ALA A 365 6.48 -44.48 -20.52
CA ALA A 365 7.13 -45.03 -21.71
C ALA A 365 7.81 -43.90 -22.54
N PRO A 366 8.85 -44.20 -23.34
CA PRO A 366 9.62 -43.19 -24.05
C PRO A 366 8.89 -42.74 -25.33
N VAL A 367 8.63 -41.45 -25.46
CA VAL A 367 8.09 -40.84 -26.70
C VAL A 367 9.25 -40.28 -27.52
N ARG A 368 9.57 -40.94 -28.64
CA ARG A 368 10.30 -40.35 -29.78
C ARG A 368 9.29 -39.74 -30.74
N GLY A 369 9.51 -38.48 -31.13
CA GLY A 369 8.76 -37.79 -32.18
C GLY A 369 8.33 -36.40 -31.75
N GLY A 370 9.14 -35.37 -32.06
CA GLY A 370 8.80 -33.97 -31.79
C GLY A 370 7.62 -33.51 -32.67
N PRO A 371 6.56 -32.93 -32.08
CA PRO A 371 5.51 -32.31 -32.85
C PRO A 371 5.96 -30.93 -33.33
N LYS A 372 5.70 -30.61 -34.60
CA LYS A 372 5.74 -29.23 -35.11
C LYS A 372 4.70 -28.43 -34.33
N PHE A 373 5.15 -27.53 -33.45
CA PHE A 373 4.26 -26.64 -32.71
C PHE A 373 3.65 -25.64 -33.68
N ASN A 374 2.33 -25.66 -33.81
CA ASN A 374 1.57 -24.56 -34.41
C ASN A 374 1.36 -23.52 -33.28
N THR A 375 2.20 -22.49 -33.22
CA THR A 375 2.35 -21.56 -32.09
C THR A 375 1.43 -20.34 -32.14
N SER A 376 0.26 -20.40 -32.76
CA SER A 376 -0.70 -19.28 -32.64
C SER A 376 -1.41 -19.35 -31.28
N VAL A 377 -0.74 -18.90 -30.22
CA VAL A 377 -1.42 -18.62 -28.94
C VAL A 377 -2.43 -17.50 -29.20
N PRO A 378 -3.73 -17.70 -28.94
CA PRO A 378 -4.72 -16.67 -29.18
C PRO A 378 -4.44 -15.46 -28.28
N VAL A 379 -4.24 -14.29 -28.92
CA VAL A 379 -4.03 -13.03 -28.20
C VAL A 379 -5.27 -12.73 -27.37
N PRO A 380 -5.14 -12.46 -26.06
CA PRO A 380 -6.27 -12.16 -25.21
C PRO A 380 -6.98 -10.88 -25.69
N PRO A 381 -8.33 -10.83 -25.68
CA PRO A 381 -9.08 -9.65 -26.09
C PRO A 381 -8.76 -8.46 -25.17
N SER A 382 -8.69 -7.26 -25.75
CA SER A 382 -8.49 -6.02 -25.01
C SER A 382 -9.60 -5.77 -23.99
N GLU A 383 -9.31 -4.98 -22.94
CA GLU A 383 -10.32 -4.56 -21.94
C GLU A 383 -11.51 -3.84 -22.60
N GLU A 384 -11.26 -3.04 -23.63
CA GLU A 384 -12.33 -2.40 -24.40
C GLU A 384 -13.23 -3.42 -25.09
N THR A 385 -12.66 -4.45 -25.72
CA THR A 385 -13.42 -5.56 -26.32
C THR A 385 -14.28 -6.26 -25.24
N LYS A 386 -13.75 -6.53 -24.05
CA LYS A 386 -14.51 -7.14 -22.93
C LYS A 386 -15.65 -6.26 -22.44
N VAL A 387 -15.42 -4.95 -22.33
CA VAL A 387 -16.44 -3.96 -21.92
C VAL A 387 -17.56 -3.89 -22.95
N ILE A 388 -17.24 -3.86 -24.26
CA ILE A 388 -18.23 -3.86 -25.34
C ILE A 388 -19.03 -5.16 -25.34
N GLU A 389 -18.40 -6.32 -25.13
CA GLU A 389 -19.08 -7.61 -25.03
C GLU A 389 -20.05 -7.66 -23.84
N THR A 390 -19.63 -7.13 -22.69
CA THR A 390 -20.48 -7.03 -21.49
C THR A 390 -21.68 -6.12 -21.73
N ALA A 391 -21.45 -4.92 -22.29
CA ALA A 391 -22.52 -3.99 -22.64
C ALA A 391 -23.50 -4.58 -23.66
N LEU A 392 -23.00 -5.38 -24.61
CA LEU A 392 -23.84 -6.06 -25.61
C LEU A 392 -24.74 -7.12 -24.96
N VAL A 393 -24.25 -7.83 -23.93
CA VAL A 393 -25.06 -8.77 -23.14
C VAL A 393 -26.16 -8.03 -22.38
N GLU A 394 -25.87 -6.88 -21.77
CA GLU A 394 -26.89 -6.08 -21.09
C GLU A 394 -27.93 -5.50 -22.04
N ALA A 395 -27.52 -4.98 -23.20
CA ALA A 395 -28.43 -4.47 -24.22
C ALA A 395 -29.37 -5.57 -24.73
N LYS A 396 -28.85 -6.79 -24.92
CA LYS A 396 -29.66 -7.98 -25.26
C LYS A 396 -30.70 -8.30 -24.19
N LYS A 397 -30.32 -8.26 -22.90
CA LYS A 397 -31.26 -8.47 -21.78
C LYS A 397 -32.40 -7.44 -21.78
N LYS A 398 -32.10 -6.19 -22.14
CA LYS A 398 -33.07 -5.09 -22.20
C LYS A 398 -33.86 -5.01 -23.52
N LYS A 399 -33.56 -5.86 -24.51
CA LYS A 399 -34.14 -5.82 -25.87
C LYS A 399 -33.94 -4.45 -26.57
N ASP A 400 -32.85 -3.75 -26.27
CA ASP A 400 -32.53 -2.45 -26.86
C ASP A 400 -31.84 -2.61 -28.23
N LEU A 401 -32.67 -2.70 -29.29
CA LEU A 401 -32.23 -3.01 -30.64
C LEU A 401 -31.28 -1.95 -31.24
N PRO A 402 -31.54 -0.62 -31.08
CA PRO A 402 -30.60 0.41 -31.53
C PRO A 402 -29.23 0.31 -30.86
N LEU A 403 -29.19 0.13 -29.53
CA LEU A 403 -27.95 0.01 -28.78
C LEU A 403 -27.16 -1.24 -29.19
N MET A 404 -27.84 -2.37 -29.38
CA MET A 404 -27.21 -3.60 -29.86
C MET A 404 -26.54 -3.43 -31.24
N LYS A 405 -27.19 -2.71 -32.18
CA LYS A 405 -26.62 -2.46 -33.51
C LYS A 405 -25.33 -1.62 -33.42
N SER A 406 -25.35 -0.59 -32.59
CA SER A 406 -24.17 0.26 -32.32
C SER A 406 -23.03 -0.53 -31.67
N LEU A 407 -23.32 -1.31 -30.62
CA LEU A 407 -22.31 -2.11 -29.90
C LEU A 407 -21.69 -3.20 -30.77
N LYS A 408 -22.45 -3.83 -31.68
CA LYS A 408 -21.90 -4.80 -32.64
C LYS A 408 -20.91 -4.16 -33.61
N ALA A 409 -21.21 -2.97 -34.13
CA ALA A 409 -20.29 -2.25 -35.01
C ALA A 409 -19.00 -1.88 -34.29
N LYS A 410 -19.10 -1.38 -33.04
CA LYS A 410 -17.94 -1.10 -32.18
C LYS A 410 -17.12 -2.36 -31.88
N LEU A 411 -17.78 -3.48 -31.60
CA LEU A 411 -17.10 -4.74 -31.32
C LEU A 411 -16.31 -5.25 -32.54
N ALA A 412 -16.89 -5.14 -33.73
CA ALA A 412 -16.21 -5.54 -34.97
C ALA A 412 -14.96 -4.69 -35.22
N LEU A 413 -15.08 -3.37 -35.04
CA LEU A 413 -13.94 -2.44 -35.17
C LEU A 413 -12.85 -2.75 -34.14
N SER A 414 -13.23 -2.95 -32.86
CA SER A 414 -12.26 -3.29 -31.81
C SER A 414 -11.52 -4.61 -32.08
N LYS A 415 -12.22 -5.63 -32.59
CA LYS A 415 -11.59 -6.90 -32.97
C LYS A 415 -10.64 -6.76 -34.16
N GLN A 416 -10.98 -5.91 -35.14
CA GLN A 416 -10.09 -5.60 -36.25
C GLN A 416 -8.82 -4.90 -35.77
N THR A 417 -8.93 -3.93 -34.84
CA THR A 417 -7.77 -3.26 -34.25
C THR A 417 -6.93 -4.20 -33.38
N ASP A 418 -7.56 -5.05 -32.56
CA ASP A 418 -6.85 -6.09 -31.78
C ASP A 418 -6.03 -7.01 -32.70
N SER A 419 -6.62 -7.42 -33.84
CA SER A 419 -5.94 -8.25 -34.83
C SER A 419 -4.77 -7.53 -35.51
N ALA A 420 -4.91 -6.24 -35.83
CA ALA A 420 -3.84 -5.46 -36.45
C ALA A 420 -2.64 -5.30 -35.50
N ILE A 421 -2.90 -4.96 -34.23
CA ILE A 421 -1.86 -4.83 -33.19
C ILE A 421 -1.17 -6.18 -32.91
N ALA A 422 -1.93 -7.27 -32.91
CA ALA A 422 -1.38 -8.61 -32.77
C ALA A 422 -0.42 -8.96 -33.92
N ALA A 423 -0.81 -8.67 -35.16
CA ALA A 423 0.01 -8.94 -36.33
C ALA A 423 1.32 -8.12 -36.33
N THR A 424 1.24 -6.82 -36.02
CA THR A 424 2.45 -5.97 -35.94
C THR A 424 3.34 -6.33 -34.75
N SER A 425 2.77 -6.75 -33.62
CA SER A 425 3.55 -7.21 -32.47
C SER A 425 4.29 -8.52 -32.78
N ALA A 426 3.64 -9.47 -33.44
CA ALA A 426 4.28 -10.72 -33.85
C ALA A 426 5.45 -10.46 -34.84
N LYS A 427 5.27 -9.52 -35.79
CA LYS A 427 6.34 -9.10 -36.71
C LYS A 427 7.53 -8.48 -35.97
N ALA A 428 7.28 -7.63 -34.96
CA ALA A 428 8.34 -7.01 -34.16
C ALA A 428 9.09 -8.04 -33.29
N GLU A 429 8.37 -9.00 -32.68
CA GLU A 429 8.97 -10.08 -31.87
C GLU A 429 9.87 -10.99 -32.73
N ASP A 430 9.42 -11.34 -33.94
CA ASP A 430 10.21 -12.14 -34.89
C ASP A 430 11.47 -11.41 -35.35
N LEU A 431 11.37 -10.10 -35.65
CA LEU A 431 12.54 -9.27 -36.01
C LEU A 431 13.51 -9.11 -34.84
N GLN A 432 13.01 -8.92 -33.62
CA GLN A 432 13.84 -8.85 -32.41
C GLN A 432 14.63 -10.15 -32.21
N GLN A 433 13.98 -11.30 -32.39
CA GLN A 433 14.66 -12.59 -32.32
C GLN A 433 15.75 -12.73 -33.41
N GLN A 434 15.47 -12.29 -34.64
CA GLN A 434 16.47 -12.29 -35.72
C GLN A 434 17.66 -11.38 -35.41
N VAL A 435 17.44 -10.22 -34.76
CA VAL A 435 18.54 -9.33 -34.31
C VAL A 435 19.41 -10.03 -33.27
N GLU A 436 18.80 -10.73 -32.31
CA GLU A 436 19.52 -11.49 -31.29
C GLU A 436 20.34 -12.63 -31.91
N GLU A 437 19.78 -13.36 -32.87
CA GLU A 437 20.49 -14.43 -33.59
C GLU A 437 21.64 -13.89 -34.47
N ALA A 438 21.47 -12.69 -35.07
CA ALA A 438 22.51 -12.03 -35.85
C ALA A 438 23.67 -11.49 -34.99
N TRP A 439 23.37 -11.03 -33.77
CA TRP A 439 24.39 -10.63 -32.79
C TRP A 439 25.34 -11.77 -32.41
N ASP A 440 24.85 -13.01 -32.35
CA ASP A 440 25.68 -14.19 -32.10
C ASP A 440 26.59 -14.55 -33.31
N GLY A 441 26.30 -13.99 -34.49
CA GLY A 441 27.01 -14.24 -35.75
C GLY A 441 28.03 -13.19 -36.18
N ASP A 442 28.19 -12.09 -35.43
CA ASP A 442 29.07 -10.95 -35.73
C ASP A 442 28.89 -10.34 -37.15
N ASP A 443 27.66 -10.33 -37.69
CA ASP A 443 27.33 -9.75 -39.01
C ASP A 443 26.74 -8.33 -38.87
N ASP A 444 27.60 -7.33 -38.75
CA ASP A 444 27.23 -5.93 -38.51
C ASP A 444 26.24 -5.36 -39.55
N ASP A 445 26.40 -5.74 -40.84
CA ASP A 445 25.53 -5.27 -41.93
C ASP A 445 24.11 -5.86 -41.80
N LEU A 446 24.00 -7.13 -41.40
CA LEU A 446 22.72 -7.78 -41.14
C LEU A 446 22.02 -7.17 -39.92
N ILE A 447 22.77 -6.86 -38.88
CA ILE A 447 22.27 -6.24 -37.64
C ILE A 447 21.65 -4.86 -37.95
N GLU A 448 22.37 -4.00 -38.69
CA GLU A 448 21.87 -2.67 -39.05
C GLU A 448 20.57 -2.76 -39.87
N ARG A 449 20.50 -3.69 -40.83
CA ARG A 449 19.30 -3.91 -41.65
C ARG A 449 18.11 -4.40 -40.82
N LEU A 450 18.33 -5.35 -39.92
CA LEU A 450 17.27 -5.91 -39.08
C LEU A 450 16.77 -4.88 -38.05
N GLN A 451 17.66 -4.04 -37.52
CA GLN A 451 17.28 -2.92 -36.65
C GLN A 451 16.40 -1.91 -37.38
N GLY A 452 16.71 -1.55 -38.63
CA GLY A 452 15.84 -0.67 -39.43
C GLY A 452 14.44 -1.26 -39.66
N LEU A 453 14.33 -2.57 -39.92
CA LEU A 453 13.04 -3.25 -40.06
C LEU A 453 12.26 -3.32 -38.74
N LEU A 454 12.97 -3.50 -37.62
CA LEU A 454 12.38 -3.52 -36.29
C LEU A 454 11.78 -2.14 -35.95
N GLU A 455 12.52 -1.06 -36.21
CA GLU A 455 12.04 0.32 -36.02
C GLU A 455 10.78 0.60 -36.86
N GLU A 456 10.74 0.15 -38.12
CA GLU A 456 9.54 0.26 -38.97
C GLU A 456 8.35 -0.52 -38.38
N ALA A 457 8.57 -1.75 -37.90
CA ALA A 457 7.51 -2.57 -37.31
C ALA A 457 6.98 -1.99 -35.99
N GLU A 458 7.85 -1.41 -35.16
CA GLU A 458 7.47 -0.69 -33.95
C GLU A 458 6.70 0.60 -34.27
N ALA A 459 7.09 1.33 -35.31
CA ALA A 459 6.36 2.50 -35.78
C ALA A 459 4.96 2.14 -36.32
N GLU A 460 4.82 1.04 -37.07
CA GLU A 460 3.53 0.51 -37.53
C GLU A 460 2.63 0.14 -36.33
N LYS A 461 3.19 -0.53 -35.32
CA LYS A 461 2.49 -0.88 -34.08
C LYS A 461 2.03 0.37 -33.33
N ALA A 462 2.89 1.37 -33.18
CA ALA A 462 2.55 2.64 -32.54
C ALA A 462 1.45 3.39 -33.30
N ALA A 463 1.50 3.38 -34.64
CA ALA A 463 0.46 3.97 -35.49
C ALA A 463 -0.90 3.25 -35.34
N ALA A 464 -0.90 1.92 -35.23
CA ALA A 464 -2.10 1.13 -34.99
C ALA A 464 -2.70 1.36 -33.59
N GLU A 465 -1.87 1.66 -32.58
CA GLU A 465 -2.31 1.90 -31.20
C GLU A 465 -2.77 3.35 -30.95
N LYS A 466 -2.27 4.31 -31.74
CA LYS A 466 -2.55 5.75 -31.58
C LYS A 466 -4.05 6.10 -31.47
N PRO A 467 -4.97 5.59 -32.31
CA PRO A 467 -6.40 5.91 -32.19
C PRO A 467 -7.01 5.48 -30.85
N ARG A 468 -6.56 4.34 -30.28
CA ARG A 468 -7.02 3.87 -28.97
C ARG A 468 -6.52 4.75 -27.85
N LEU A 469 -5.26 5.17 -27.93
CA LEU A 469 -4.67 6.07 -26.95
C LEU A 469 -5.39 7.43 -26.96
N GLU A 470 -5.72 7.96 -28.14
CA GLU A 470 -6.51 9.19 -28.29
C GLU A 470 -7.93 9.05 -27.75
N GLU A 471 -8.62 7.93 -28.04
CA GLU A 471 -9.96 7.69 -27.49
C GLU A 471 -9.94 7.56 -25.96
N ARG A 472 -8.93 6.90 -25.39
CA ARG A 472 -8.74 6.80 -23.94
C ARG A 472 -8.51 8.16 -23.30
N ARG A 473 -7.63 8.98 -23.88
CA ARG A 473 -7.39 10.36 -23.41
C ARG A 473 -8.67 11.20 -23.45
N ARG A 474 -9.48 11.06 -24.50
CA ARG A 474 -10.78 11.74 -24.61
C ARG A 474 -11.75 11.31 -23.50
N LYS A 475 -11.85 10.01 -23.21
CA LYS A 475 -12.70 9.47 -22.13
C LYS A 475 -12.24 9.95 -20.75
N GLU A 476 -10.94 9.95 -20.49
CA GLU A 476 -10.35 10.44 -19.24
C GLU A 476 -10.60 11.95 -19.05
N GLU A 477 -10.49 12.75 -20.11
CA GLU A 477 -10.80 14.17 -20.08
C GLU A 477 -12.30 14.44 -19.84
N GLU A 478 -13.18 13.68 -20.47
CA GLU A 478 -14.63 13.76 -20.25
C GLU A 478 -15.00 13.41 -18.80
N GLU A 479 -14.39 12.37 -18.23
CA GLU A 479 -14.58 12.00 -16.83
C GLU A 479 -14.08 13.09 -15.87
N ARG A 480 -12.92 13.70 -16.17
CA ARG A 480 -12.37 14.83 -15.41
C ARG A 480 -13.33 16.01 -15.43
N ARG A 481 -13.86 16.39 -16.60
CA ARG A 481 -14.86 17.46 -16.75
C ARG A 481 -16.13 17.16 -15.96
N ARG A 482 -16.62 15.91 -15.99
CA ARG A 482 -17.79 15.48 -15.22
C ARG A 482 -17.55 15.58 -13.71
N LYS A 483 -16.39 15.14 -13.21
CA LYS A 483 -16.03 15.25 -11.78
C LYS A 483 -15.90 16.72 -11.35
N GLU A 484 -15.33 17.57 -12.19
CA GLU A 484 -15.24 19.00 -11.94
C GLU A 484 -16.62 19.66 -11.88
N GLU A 485 -17.51 19.34 -12.82
CA GLU A 485 -18.90 19.83 -12.80
C GLU A 485 -19.63 19.38 -11.53
N GLU A 486 -19.46 18.13 -11.10
CA GLU A 486 -20.03 17.62 -9.85
C GLU A 486 -19.49 18.38 -8.62
N ARG A 487 -18.18 18.67 -8.58
CA ARG A 487 -17.58 19.51 -7.53
C ARG A 487 -18.18 20.91 -7.53
N ARG A 488 -18.36 21.53 -8.70
CA ARG A 488 -19.00 22.86 -8.82
C ARG A 488 -20.45 22.82 -8.34
N ARG A 489 -21.22 21.78 -8.67
CA ARG A 489 -22.59 21.59 -8.17
C ARG A 489 -22.63 21.47 -6.65
N LYS A 490 -21.76 20.65 -6.05
CA LYS A 490 -21.66 20.48 -4.59
C LYS A 490 -21.26 21.78 -3.88
N GLU A 491 -20.36 22.54 -4.49
CA GLU A 491 -19.94 23.85 -3.95
C GLU A 491 -21.07 24.88 -4.00
N VAL A 492 -21.83 24.94 -5.09
CA VAL A 492 -23.05 25.79 -5.18
C VAL A 492 -24.07 25.38 -4.12
N GLU A 493 -24.29 24.07 -3.92
CA GLU A 493 -25.19 23.57 -2.89
C GLU A 493 -24.71 23.93 -1.47
N ARG A 494 -23.41 23.79 -1.21
CA ARG A 494 -22.79 24.20 0.07
C ARG A 494 -23.00 25.69 0.33
N ARG A 495 -22.71 26.55 -0.65
CA ARG A 495 -22.93 28.00 -0.55
C ARG A 495 -24.39 28.34 -0.30
N ARG A 496 -25.32 27.65 -0.96
CA ARG A 496 -26.76 27.81 -0.72
C ARG A 496 -27.15 27.44 0.72
N LYS A 497 -26.62 26.33 1.25
CA LYS A 497 -26.83 25.94 2.65
C LYS A 497 -26.26 26.96 3.63
N GLU A 498 -25.06 27.48 3.36
CA GLU A 498 -24.43 28.52 4.18
C GLU A 498 -25.20 29.83 4.14
N GLU A 499 -25.73 30.23 2.98
CA GLU A 499 -26.56 31.41 2.85
C GLU A 499 -27.87 31.27 3.63
N VAL A 500 -28.50 30.08 3.62
CA VAL A 500 -29.68 29.78 4.45
C VAL A 500 -29.32 29.91 5.94
N VAL A 501 -28.21 29.31 6.39
CA VAL A 501 -27.76 29.42 7.79
C VAL A 501 -27.43 30.87 8.15
N ARG A 502 -26.86 31.65 7.24
CA ARG A 502 -26.55 33.06 7.45
C ARG A 502 -27.82 33.92 7.55
N LYS A 503 -28.79 33.72 6.66
CA LYS A 503 -30.05 34.48 6.61
C LYS A 503 -30.98 34.16 7.77
N PHE A 504 -31.06 32.89 8.16
CA PHE A 504 -32.03 32.44 9.17
C PHE A 504 -31.40 32.13 10.54
N GLY A 505 -30.08 32.27 10.66
CA GLY A 505 -29.31 31.83 11.83
C GLY A 505 -29.21 30.30 11.91
N LYS A 506 -28.40 29.78 12.84
CA LYS A 506 -28.48 28.38 13.26
C LYS A 506 -29.76 28.20 14.09
N ARG A 507 -30.92 28.21 13.44
CA ARG A 507 -32.15 27.75 14.09
C ARG A 507 -31.96 26.28 14.40
N THR A 508 -31.92 25.96 15.68
CA THR A 508 -31.98 24.60 16.15
C THR A 508 -33.33 23.99 15.72
N ASP A 509 -33.44 22.66 15.69
CA ASP A 509 -34.74 22.00 15.52
C ASP A 509 -35.78 22.52 16.52
N SER A 510 -35.35 22.98 17.70
CA SER A 510 -36.19 23.64 18.69
C SER A 510 -36.71 25.00 18.19
N ASP A 511 -35.88 25.82 17.55
CA ASP A 511 -36.29 27.13 17.02
C ASP A 511 -37.22 26.98 15.81
N ILE A 512 -37.00 25.94 14.98
CA ILE A 512 -37.89 25.61 13.86
C ILE A 512 -39.24 25.13 14.40
N LYS A 513 -39.26 24.24 15.40
CA LYS A 513 -40.50 23.79 16.05
C LYS A 513 -41.22 24.93 16.76
N ALA A 514 -40.49 25.84 17.41
CA ALA A 514 -41.06 27.01 18.07
C ALA A 514 -41.70 27.96 17.05
N ALA A 515 -41.00 28.28 15.96
CA ALA A 515 -41.53 29.11 14.88
C ALA A 515 -42.74 28.47 14.17
N ALA A 516 -42.71 27.15 13.93
CA ALA A 516 -43.84 26.43 13.36
C ALA A 516 -45.06 26.43 14.31
N LYS A 517 -44.83 26.23 15.61
CA LYS A 517 -45.89 26.29 16.63
C LYS A 517 -46.49 27.69 16.73
N GLU A 518 -45.66 28.73 16.70
CA GLU A 518 -46.08 30.12 16.70
C GLU A 518 -46.90 30.46 15.45
N TRP A 519 -46.44 30.06 14.26
CA TRP A 519 -47.17 30.23 13.01
C TRP A 519 -48.53 29.52 13.02
N CYS A 520 -48.59 28.25 13.47
CA CYS A 520 -49.85 27.52 13.60
C CYS A 520 -50.80 28.22 14.59
N THR A 521 -50.29 28.69 15.73
CA THR A 521 -51.10 29.37 16.74
C THR A 521 -51.67 30.69 16.22
N ASN A 522 -50.87 31.47 15.49
CA ASN A 522 -51.30 32.72 14.89
C ASN A 522 -52.27 32.50 13.71
N THR A 523 -52.07 31.45 12.92
CA THR A 523 -52.99 31.07 11.83
C THR A 523 -54.35 30.64 12.37
N VAL A 524 -54.37 29.81 13.42
CA VAL A 524 -55.62 29.39 14.10
C VAL A 524 -56.35 30.58 14.73
N LYS A 525 -55.63 31.52 15.35
CA LYS A 525 -56.22 32.76 15.87
C LYS A 525 -56.79 33.66 14.77
N ASN A 526 -56.05 33.86 13.68
CA ASN A 526 -56.48 34.72 12.57
C ASN A 526 -57.65 34.14 11.78
N TRP A 527 -57.81 32.81 11.77
CA TRP A 527 -58.94 32.16 11.12
C TRP A 527 -60.21 32.13 11.99
N ASN A 528 -60.19 32.73 13.19
CA ASN A 528 -61.35 32.86 14.08
C ASN A 528 -62.09 31.54 14.31
N LEU A 529 -61.36 30.42 14.30
CA LEU A 529 -61.90 29.08 14.48
C LEU A 529 -62.20 28.87 15.97
N SER A 530 -63.34 29.40 16.40
CA SER A 530 -63.91 29.05 17.70
C SER A 530 -64.62 27.70 17.59
N GLY A 531 -64.15 26.70 18.35
CA GLY A 531 -64.90 25.48 18.61
C GLY A 531 -64.29 24.16 18.11
N LYS A 532 -63.93 23.32 19.09
CA LYS A 532 -63.98 21.84 19.13
C LYS A 532 -63.29 20.97 18.06
N ASN A 533 -62.73 21.49 16.97
CA ASN A 533 -62.10 20.65 15.93
C ASN A 533 -60.58 20.86 15.71
N THR A 534 -59.89 21.52 16.64
CA THR A 534 -58.44 21.80 16.52
C THR A 534 -57.53 20.58 16.72
N GLY A 535 -58.04 19.47 17.28
CA GLY A 535 -57.23 18.28 17.58
C GLY A 535 -56.81 17.45 16.37
N ASN A 536 -57.60 17.43 15.29
CA ASN A 536 -57.31 16.62 14.10
C ASN A 536 -56.50 17.34 13.01
N MET A 537 -56.38 18.66 13.07
CA MET A 537 -55.57 19.44 12.13
C MET A 537 -54.09 19.59 12.56
N PHE A 538 -53.77 19.24 13.80
CA PHE A 538 -52.41 19.35 14.37
C PHE A 538 -51.54 18.10 14.15
N LYS A 539 -52.15 16.97 13.77
CA LYS A 539 -51.47 15.77 13.26
C LYS A 539 -51.17 15.97 11.78
#